data_AF-A0A397UT90-F1
#
_entry.id   AF-A0A397UT90-F1
#
_cell.length_a   1.000
_cell.length_b   1.000
_cell.length_c   1.000
_cell.angle_alpha   90.00
_cell.angle_beta   90.00
_cell.angle_gamma   90.00
#
_symmetry.space_group_name_H-M   'P 1'
#
loop_
_entity.id
_entity.type
_entity.pdbx_description
1 polymer ?
#
loop_
_entity_poly.entity_id
_entity_poly.type
_entity_poly.pdbx_seq_one_letter_code
_entity_poly.pdbx_strand_id
1 'polypeptide(L)'
;MILYDFLKQLDERSLPNKNIIKDFIPTPKNISSREIFISFYRSSFDVPLVIEPVLHHYTSQEYASNLLTSLTHKGFIHSEEYYIFHAQNRRSDKQHVALWFSQNAKSKDMIKGFYHACAIRYLLKGHDFFGSDKDYEDFILNIIKSSHEWVEDSFEDFLKVLIKKNWEIEHTFLTDKNNRRLSVEK
;
A
#
# COMPACT_ATOMS: atom_id res chain seq x y z
N MET A 1 -8.71 -8.37 0.48
CA MET A 1 -9.87 -8.53 -0.43
C MET A 1 -10.70 -7.24 -0.54
N ILE A 2 -11.20 -6.69 0.58
CA ILE A 2 -12.05 -5.47 0.62
C ILE A 2 -11.57 -4.32 -0.29
N LEU A 3 -10.29 -3.93 -0.14
CA LEU A 3 -9.75 -2.78 -0.84
C LEU A 3 -9.52 -3.01 -2.32
N TYR A 4 -9.23 -4.25 -2.72
CA TYR A 4 -9.01 -4.56 -4.13
C TYR A 4 -10.34 -4.64 -4.89
N ASP A 5 -11.35 -5.31 -4.33
CA ASP A 5 -12.66 -5.38 -4.97
C ASP A 5 -13.32 -4.00 -5.05
N PHE A 6 -13.00 -3.12 -4.08
CA PHE A 6 -13.30 -1.70 -4.16
C PHE A 6 -12.59 -1.04 -5.34
N LEU A 7 -11.26 -1.15 -5.42
CA LEU A 7 -10.46 -0.49 -6.46
C LEU A 7 -10.74 -1.04 -7.87
N LYS A 8 -11.02 -2.35 -8.02
CA LYS A 8 -11.30 -3.01 -9.31
C LYS A 8 -12.69 -2.69 -9.89
N GLN A 9 -13.65 -2.27 -9.08
CA GLN A 9 -14.99 -1.88 -9.55
C GLN A 9 -15.03 -0.47 -10.15
N LEU A 10 -13.85 0.16 -10.29
CA LEU A 10 -13.68 1.53 -10.72
C LEU A 10 -12.82 1.54 -11.97
N ASP A 11 -13.08 2.51 -12.84
CA ASP A 11 -12.40 2.65 -14.13
C ASP A 11 -10.87 2.68 -13.96
N GLU A 12 -10.15 1.90 -14.77
CA GLU A 12 -8.82 1.33 -14.48
C GLU A 12 -7.66 2.35 -14.44
N ARG A 13 -7.94 3.66 -14.45
CA ARG A 13 -6.95 4.72 -14.70
C ARG A 13 -6.96 5.88 -13.72
N SER A 14 -7.87 5.91 -12.73
CA SER A 14 -7.90 6.97 -11.73
C SER A 14 -8.39 6.48 -10.37
N LEU A 15 -7.96 7.15 -9.30
CA LEU A 15 -8.41 6.84 -7.95
C LEU A 15 -9.91 7.15 -7.79
N PRO A 16 -10.66 6.31 -7.05
CA PRO A 16 -12.08 6.51 -6.83
C PRO A 16 -12.44 7.88 -6.28
N ASN A 17 -13.65 8.34 -6.61
CA ASN A 17 -14.32 9.35 -5.80
C ASN A 17 -14.48 8.82 -4.36
N LYS A 18 -14.09 9.59 -3.34
CA LYS A 18 -14.22 9.15 -1.94
C LYS A 18 -15.67 8.87 -1.52
N ASN A 19 -16.64 9.52 -2.16
CA ASN A 19 -18.06 9.45 -1.78
C ASN A 19 -18.70 8.07 -1.98
N ILE A 20 -18.07 7.21 -2.80
CA ILE A 20 -18.57 5.86 -3.11
C ILE A 20 -17.89 4.76 -2.28
N ILE A 21 -16.84 5.07 -1.51
CA ILE A 21 -16.12 4.11 -0.64
C ILE A 21 -17.08 3.29 0.22
N LYS A 22 -18.10 3.95 0.76
CA LYS A 22 -19.09 3.35 1.67
C LYS A 22 -19.84 2.18 1.05
N ASP A 23 -20.07 2.20 -0.26
CA ASP A 23 -20.93 1.24 -0.94
C ASP A 23 -20.19 -0.07 -1.26
N PHE A 24 -18.85 -0.02 -1.32
CA PHE A 24 -18.02 -1.16 -1.72
C PHE A 24 -17.38 -1.93 -0.57
N ILE A 25 -17.26 -1.34 0.62
CA ILE A 25 -16.70 -2.06 1.79
C ILE A 25 -17.70 -3.15 2.24
N PRO A 26 -17.40 -4.44 2.15
CA PRO A 26 -18.30 -5.48 2.64
C PRO A 26 -18.31 -5.49 4.18
N THR A 27 -19.32 -6.10 4.79
CA THR A 27 -19.31 -6.37 6.24
C THR A 27 -18.48 -7.63 6.52
N PRO A 28 -17.97 -7.83 7.75
CA PRO A 28 -17.30 -9.08 8.13
C PRO A 28 -18.17 -10.32 7.86
N LYS A 29 -19.48 -10.24 8.15
CA LYS A 29 -20.46 -11.29 7.86
C LYS A 29 -20.57 -11.63 6.38
N ASN A 30 -20.52 -10.63 5.51
CA ASN A 30 -20.53 -10.85 4.05
C ASN A 30 -19.25 -11.55 3.56
N ILE A 31 -18.12 -11.36 4.26
CA ILE A 31 -16.86 -12.02 3.92
C ILE A 31 -16.85 -13.45 4.44
N SER A 32 -17.17 -13.68 5.72
CA SER A 32 -17.16 -15.01 6.32
C SER A 32 -18.17 -15.96 5.66
N SER A 33 -19.33 -15.45 5.23
CA SER A 33 -20.30 -16.27 4.45
C SER A 33 -19.82 -16.68 3.06
N ARG A 34 -18.76 -16.04 2.54
CA ARG A 34 -18.13 -16.34 1.25
C ARG A 34 -16.81 -17.09 1.40
N GLU A 35 -16.36 -17.36 2.62
CA GLU A 35 -15.11 -18.08 2.87
C GLU A 35 -15.23 -19.54 2.41
N ILE A 36 -14.81 -19.78 1.18
CA ILE A 36 -14.23 -21.06 0.79
C ILE A 36 -12.84 -21.05 1.42
N PHE A 37 -12.49 -22.06 2.24
CA PHE A 37 -11.14 -22.20 2.78
C PHE A 37 -10.15 -22.41 1.63
N ILE A 38 -9.60 -21.33 1.09
CA ILE A 38 -8.56 -21.39 0.06
C ILE A 38 -7.23 -21.57 0.80
N SER A 39 -6.62 -22.75 0.65
CA SER A 39 -5.30 -23.08 1.24
C SER A 39 -4.16 -22.18 0.75
N PHE A 40 -4.37 -21.43 -0.33
CA PHE A 40 -3.44 -20.45 -0.88
C PHE A 40 -4.16 -19.16 -1.26
N TYR A 41 -4.04 -18.12 -0.42
CA TYR A 41 -4.51 -16.79 -0.76
C TYR A 41 -3.71 -16.23 -1.96
N ARG A 42 -4.39 -15.92 -3.06
CA ARG A 42 -3.81 -15.17 -4.17
C ARG A 42 -4.29 -13.72 -4.07
N SER A 43 -3.35 -12.77 -3.95
CA SER A 43 -3.70 -11.36 -4.04
C SER A 43 -4.24 -11.08 -5.44
N SER A 44 -5.36 -10.39 -5.54
CA SER A 44 -5.96 -10.06 -6.83
C SER A 44 -5.21 -8.94 -7.58
N PHE A 45 -4.31 -8.20 -6.92
CA PHE A 45 -3.45 -7.23 -7.59
C PHE A 45 -2.30 -7.96 -8.31
N ASP A 46 -2.00 -7.52 -9.53
CA ASP A 46 -0.90 -8.04 -10.33
C ASP A 46 0.46 -7.60 -9.77
N VAL A 47 0.52 -6.42 -9.16
CA VAL A 47 1.69 -5.93 -8.41
C VAL A 47 1.65 -6.52 -6.99
N PRO A 48 2.62 -7.34 -6.56
CA PRO A 48 2.67 -7.89 -5.22
C PRO A 48 2.90 -6.80 -4.15
N LEU A 49 2.34 -7.02 -2.95
CA LEU A 49 2.68 -6.26 -1.74
C LEU A 49 3.48 -7.15 -0.81
N VAL A 50 4.64 -6.66 -0.39
CA VAL A 50 5.49 -7.32 0.60
C VAL A 50 5.49 -6.46 1.86
N ILE A 51 4.97 -7.01 2.96
CA ILE A 51 4.88 -6.31 4.24
C ILE A 51 6.09 -6.69 5.10
N GLU A 52 6.73 -5.69 5.67
CA GLU A 52 7.93 -5.77 6.50
C GLU A 52 9.00 -6.73 5.93
N PRO A 53 9.39 -6.58 4.65
CA PRO A 53 10.47 -7.41 4.11
C PRO A 53 11.81 -7.04 4.75
N VAL A 54 12.78 -7.94 4.67
CA VAL A 54 14.10 -7.68 5.26
C VAL A 54 14.79 -6.56 4.50
N LEU A 55 15.17 -5.49 5.21
CA LEU A 55 15.67 -4.25 4.61
C LEU A 55 16.91 -4.46 3.73
N HIS A 56 17.81 -5.37 4.12
CA HIS A 56 19.06 -5.59 3.38
C HIS A 56 18.86 -6.08 1.94
N HIS A 57 17.70 -6.66 1.60
CA HIS A 57 17.35 -6.99 0.22
C HIS A 57 17.17 -5.75 -0.68
N TYR A 58 16.96 -4.57 -0.07
CA TYR A 58 16.71 -3.30 -0.75
C TYR A 58 17.87 -2.30 -0.60
N THR A 59 18.93 -2.66 0.14
CA THR A 59 20.10 -1.80 0.34
C THR A 59 21.27 -2.14 -0.59
N SER A 60 21.12 -3.11 -1.50
CA SER A 60 22.14 -3.38 -2.52
C SER A 60 22.33 -2.18 -3.44
N GLN A 61 23.51 -1.99 -4.05
CA GLN A 61 23.80 -0.85 -4.94
C GLN A 61 22.74 -0.64 -6.05
N GLU A 62 22.07 -1.69 -6.51
CA GLU A 62 20.99 -1.62 -7.52
C GLU A 62 19.75 -0.84 -7.03
N TYR A 63 19.49 -0.87 -5.72
CA TYR A 63 18.34 -0.21 -5.10
C TYR A 63 18.74 0.91 -4.14
N ALA A 64 19.99 0.99 -3.69
CA ALA A 64 20.41 1.85 -2.58
C ALA A 64 20.22 3.35 -2.86
N SER A 65 20.57 3.82 -4.06
CA SER A 65 20.32 5.21 -4.47
C SER A 65 18.83 5.51 -4.52
N ASN A 66 18.03 4.54 -4.96
CA ASN A 66 16.59 4.70 -5.15
C ASN A 66 15.83 4.53 -3.83
N LEU A 67 16.31 3.71 -2.89
CA LEU A 67 15.76 3.54 -1.56
C LEU A 67 16.03 4.78 -0.72
N LEU A 68 17.29 5.24 -0.66
CA LEU A 68 17.61 6.45 0.09
C LEU A 68 16.90 7.66 -0.53
N THR A 69 16.92 7.83 -1.85
CA THR A 69 16.17 8.92 -2.54
C THR A 69 14.66 8.76 -2.36
N SER A 70 14.09 7.56 -2.40
CA SER A 70 12.65 7.37 -2.13
C SER A 70 12.29 7.67 -0.68
N LEU A 71 13.17 7.36 0.27
CA LEU A 71 12.99 7.66 1.69
C LEU A 71 13.32 9.13 2.04
N THR A 72 14.20 9.81 1.28
CA THR A 72 14.69 11.17 1.59
C THR A 72 14.17 12.28 0.67
N HIS A 73 14.06 12.05 -0.64
CA HIS A 73 13.66 13.06 -1.63
C HIS A 73 12.15 13.10 -1.93
N LYS A 74 11.36 12.09 -1.54
CA LYS A 74 9.93 12.00 -1.88
C LYS A 74 8.98 12.43 -0.76
N GLY A 75 9.32 13.46 0.01
CA GLY A 75 8.34 14.26 0.76
C GLY A 75 7.58 13.57 1.90
N PHE A 76 8.10 12.50 2.50
CA PHE A 76 7.51 11.87 3.70
C PHE A 76 8.53 11.78 4.83
N ILE A 77 9.09 12.94 5.20
CA ILE A 77 9.46 13.19 6.60
C ILE A 77 8.18 13.71 7.27
N HIS A 78 7.15 12.86 7.33
CA HIS A 78 5.86 13.19 7.91
C HIS A 78 5.58 12.32 9.13
N SER A 79 4.66 12.76 9.98
CA SER A 79 4.25 12.19 11.27
C SER A 79 3.74 10.74 11.23
N GLU A 80 3.88 10.08 10.09
CA GLU A 80 3.32 8.77 9.80
C GLU A 80 4.29 7.69 10.25
N GLU A 81 3.74 6.59 10.77
CA GLU A 81 4.53 5.49 11.30
C GLU A 81 4.67 4.34 10.29
N TYR A 82 4.69 4.64 8.98
CA TYR A 82 4.84 3.66 7.90
C TYR A 82 5.66 4.20 6.72
N TYR A 83 6.27 3.30 5.96
CA TYR A 83 7.18 3.60 4.85
C TYR A 83 6.87 2.71 3.65
N ILE A 84 6.75 3.30 2.46
CA ILE A 84 6.45 2.58 1.22
C ILE A 84 7.58 2.74 0.23
N PHE A 85 7.97 1.64 -0.41
CA PHE A 85 8.94 1.62 -1.50
C PHE A 85 8.37 0.84 -2.68
N HIS A 86 8.52 1.39 -3.87
CA HIS A 86 8.31 0.65 -5.10
C HIS A 86 9.64 0.05 -5.55
N ALA A 87 9.66 -1.27 -5.69
CA ALA A 87 10.83 -2.01 -6.13
C ALA A 87 10.54 -2.59 -7.52
N GLN A 88 11.43 -2.30 -8.46
CA GLN A 88 11.41 -2.91 -9.79
C GLN A 88 12.76 -3.57 -10.03
N ASN A 89 12.72 -4.85 -10.39
CA ASN A 89 13.93 -5.54 -10.79
C ASN A 89 14.28 -5.14 -12.23
N ARG A 90 15.46 -4.56 -12.47
CA ARG A 90 15.83 -4.11 -13.82
C ARG A 90 16.04 -5.26 -14.81
N ARG A 91 16.24 -6.48 -14.31
CA ARG A 91 16.49 -7.69 -15.10
C ARG A 91 15.23 -8.53 -15.32
N SER A 92 14.13 -8.21 -14.66
CA SER A 92 12.86 -8.88 -14.84
C SER A 92 11.75 -7.88 -14.68
N ASP A 93 10.74 -7.85 -15.55
CA ASP A 93 9.57 -6.94 -15.46
C ASP A 93 8.71 -7.12 -14.18
N LYS A 94 9.21 -7.91 -13.22
CA LYS A 94 8.69 -8.04 -11.87
C LYS A 94 8.95 -6.76 -11.08
N GLN A 95 7.85 -6.16 -10.69
CA GLN A 95 7.77 -5.06 -9.74
C GLN A 95 6.95 -5.49 -8.52
N HIS A 96 7.20 -4.86 -7.38
CA HIS A 96 6.39 -5.02 -6.17
C HIS A 96 6.44 -3.75 -5.31
N VAL A 97 5.47 -3.63 -4.41
CA VAL A 97 5.45 -2.60 -3.38
C VAL A 97 5.91 -3.22 -2.06
N ALA A 98 6.88 -2.61 -1.41
CA ALA A 98 7.31 -2.96 -0.06
C ALA A 98 6.76 -1.93 0.93
N LEU A 99 6.22 -2.41 2.06
CA LEU A 99 5.65 -1.58 3.12
C LEU A 99 6.31 -1.96 4.44
N TRP A 100 6.91 -0.99 5.12
CA TRP A 100 7.43 -1.15 6.48
C TRP A 100 6.62 -0.29 7.45
N PHE A 101 6.64 -0.69 8.71
CA PHE A 101 6.09 0.10 9.82
C PHE A 101 7.20 0.50 10.78
N SER A 102 7.07 1.68 11.37
CA SER A 102 7.86 2.08 12.53
C SER A 102 7.48 1.20 13.73
N GLN A 103 8.40 1.05 14.67
CA GLN A 103 8.11 0.37 15.94
C GLN A 103 6.96 1.02 16.72
N ASN A 104 6.77 2.33 16.53
CA ASN A 104 5.72 3.11 17.21
C ASN A 104 4.38 3.09 16.47
N ALA A 105 4.28 2.41 15.32
CA ALA A 105 3.06 2.34 14.53
C ALA A 105 1.91 1.71 15.33
N LYS A 106 0.78 2.40 15.35
CA LYS A 106 -0.47 1.90 15.93
C LYS A 106 -1.32 1.24 14.84
N SER A 107 -2.40 0.59 15.26
CA SER A 107 -3.33 -0.09 14.35
C SER A 107 -3.87 0.84 13.25
N LYS A 108 -4.10 2.13 13.57
CA LYS A 108 -4.52 3.14 12.60
C LYS A 108 -3.44 3.39 11.54
N ASP A 109 -2.17 3.53 11.93
CA ASP A 109 -1.05 3.71 10.99
C ASP A 109 -0.88 2.48 10.10
N MET A 110 -1.07 1.29 10.67
CA MET A 110 -1.01 0.02 9.95
C MET A 110 -2.07 -0.08 8.86
N ILE A 111 -3.32 0.24 9.20
CA ILE A 111 -4.43 0.26 8.25
C ILE A 111 -4.18 1.34 7.19
N LYS A 112 -3.70 2.52 7.57
CA LYS A 112 -3.40 3.62 6.64
C LYS A 112 -2.29 3.26 5.66
N GLY A 113 -1.18 2.68 6.15
CA GLY A 113 -0.08 2.24 5.30
C GLY A 113 -0.51 1.12 4.33
N PHE A 114 -1.34 0.19 4.79
CA PHE A 114 -1.91 -0.83 3.91
C PHE A 114 -2.86 -0.24 2.86
N TYR A 115 -3.72 0.70 3.27
CA TYR A 115 -4.63 1.44 2.38
C TYR A 115 -3.87 2.18 1.28
N HIS A 116 -2.79 2.87 1.67
CA HIS A 116 -1.90 3.58 0.77
C HIS A 116 -1.17 2.64 -0.19
N ALA A 117 -0.60 1.54 0.31
CA ALA A 117 0.05 0.54 -0.53
C ALA A 117 -0.92 -0.05 -1.57
N CYS A 118 -2.19 -0.26 -1.22
CA CYS A 118 -3.21 -0.69 -2.17
C CYS A 118 -3.51 0.37 -3.24
N ALA A 119 -3.60 1.65 -2.88
CA ALA A 119 -3.80 2.74 -3.84
C ALA A 119 -2.64 2.80 -4.86
N ILE A 120 -1.40 2.69 -4.39
CA ILE A 120 -0.21 2.66 -5.25
C ILE A 120 -0.27 1.46 -6.21
N ARG A 121 -0.53 0.25 -5.68
CA ARG A 121 -0.61 -0.97 -6.51
C ARG A 121 -1.70 -0.89 -7.57
N TYR A 122 -2.80 -0.21 -7.27
CA TYR A 122 -3.86 0.03 -8.22
C TYR A 122 -3.42 0.96 -9.34
N LEU A 123 -2.81 2.11 -9.01
CA LEU A 123 -2.30 3.05 -10.00
C LEU A 123 -1.20 2.43 -10.87
N LEU A 124 -0.31 1.61 -10.29
CA LEU A 124 0.74 0.92 -11.05
C LEU A 124 0.19 -0.09 -12.06
N LYS A 125 -1.00 -0.66 -11.81
CA LYS A 125 -1.64 -1.61 -12.73
C LYS A 125 -2.20 -0.92 -13.98
N GLY A 126 -2.67 0.32 -13.86
CA GLY A 126 -3.36 1.04 -14.94
C GLY A 126 -2.45 1.62 -16.03
N HIS A 127 -1.13 1.47 -15.91
CA HIS A 127 -0.15 2.16 -16.74
C HIS A 127 0.93 1.22 -17.28
N ASP A 128 0.88 0.96 -18.59
CA ASP A 128 2.03 0.45 -19.32
C ASP A 128 2.99 1.61 -19.59
N PHE A 129 4.17 1.57 -18.97
CA PHE A 129 5.16 2.62 -19.13
C PHE A 129 6.08 2.35 -20.33
N PHE A 130 6.12 3.27 -21.28
CA PHE A 130 7.03 3.26 -22.43
C PHE A 130 7.80 4.59 -22.48
N GLY A 131 8.86 4.72 -21.67
CA GLY A 131 9.65 5.95 -21.56
C GLY A 131 11.09 5.69 -21.12
N SER A 132 11.88 6.75 -20.92
CA SER A 132 13.25 6.64 -20.41
C SER A 132 13.29 6.36 -18.90
N ASP A 133 14.44 5.94 -18.37
CA ASP A 133 14.62 5.69 -16.92
C ASP A 133 14.24 6.90 -16.05
N LYS A 134 14.57 8.12 -16.51
CA LYS A 134 14.23 9.35 -15.79
C LYS A 134 12.73 9.60 -15.80
N ASP A 135 12.09 9.40 -16.95
CA ASP A 135 10.63 9.53 -17.08
C ASP A 135 9.91 8.51 -16.19
N TYR A 136 10.53 7.34 -15.94
CA TYR A 136 9.98 6.31 -15.07
C TYR A 136 10.05 6.73 -13.59
N GLU A 137 11.19 7.26 -13.15
CA GLU A 137 11.34 7.73 -11.77
C GLU A 137 10.36 8.87 -11.46
N ASP A 138 10.19 9.81 -12.40
CA ASP A 138 9.21 10.90 -12.35
C ASP A 138 7.76 10.38 -12.39
N PHE A 139 7.50 9.33 -13.15
CA PHE A 139 6.20 8.66 -13.16
C PHE A 139 5.87 8.00 -11.80
N ILE A 140 6.80 7.24 -11.22
CA ILE A 140 6.63 6.62 -9.90
C ILE A 140 6.51 7.67 -8.80
N LEU A 141 7.27 8.78 -8.90
CA LEU A 141 7.11 9.97 -8.06
C LEU A 141 5.67 10.47 -8.06
N ASN A 142 5.09 10.66 -9.24
CA ASN A 142 3.73 11.17 -9.38
C ASN A 142 2.69 10.20 -8.80
N ILE A 143 2.85 8.88 -9.03
CA ILE A 143 1.96 7.87 -8.42
C ILE A 143 1.97 7.98 -6.90
N ILE A 144 3.16 7.99 -6.28
CA ILE A 144 3.29 8.04 -4.82
C ILE A 144 2.65 9.32 -4.26
N LYS A 145 2.87 10.46 -4.93
CA LYS A 145 2.30 11.73 -4.51
C LYS A 145 0.77 11.74 -4.63
N SER A 146 0.23 11.37 -5.78
CA SER A 146 -1.22 11.35 -6.01
C SER A 146 -1.94 10.33 -5.13
N SER A 147 -1.32 9.16 -4.88
CA SER A 147 -1.89 8.19 -3.94
C SER A 147 -1.89 8.72 -2.51
N HIS A 148 -0.84 9.42 -2.09
CA HIS A 148 -0.80 10.00 -0.76
C HIS A 148 -1.89 11.06 -0.57
N GLU A 149 -1.99 12.04 -1.47
CA GLU A 149 -3.00 13.10 -1.40
C GLU A 149 -4.42 12.53 -1.27
N TRP A 150 -4.71 11.48 -2.05
CA TRP A 150 -6.00 10.80 -1.99
C TRP A 150 -6.20 9.99 -0.72
N VAL A 151 -5.15 9.36 -0.19
CA VAL A 151 -5.20 8.64 1.10
C VAL A 151 -5.51 9.61 2.23
N GLU A 152 -4.81 10.74 2.31
CA GLU A 152 -5.10 11.76 3.35
C GLU A 152 -6.54 12.23 3.30
N ASP A 153 -7.05 12.51 2.10
CA ASP A 153 -8.40 13.05 1.91
C ASP A 153 -9.51 12.01 2.17
N SER A 154 -9.22 10.71 2.03
CA SER A 154 -10.24 9.65 2.09
C SER A 154 -10.15 8.72 3.31
N PHE A 155 -9.01 8.68 4.01
CA PHE A 155 -8.74 7.65 5.01
C PHE A 155 -9.68 7.71 6.22
N GLU A 156 -10.00 8.90 6.73
CA GLU A 156 -10.91 9.02 7.88
C GLU A 156 -12.32 8.52 7.55
N ASP A 157 -12.81 8.79 6.35
CA ASP A 157 -14.13 8.31 5.91
C ASP A 157 -14.12 6.81 5.68
N PHE A 158 -13.04 6.27 5.09
CA PHE A 158 -12.80 4.83 5.01
C PHE A 158 -12.84 4.18 6.40
N LEU A 159 -12.13 4.73 7.38
CA LEU A 159 -12.06 4.21 8.74
C LEU A 159 -13.43 4.26 9.44
N LYS A 160 -14.17 5.37 9.31
CA LYS A 160 -15.54 5.48 9.83
C LYS A 160 -16.45 4.40 9.25
N VAL A 161 -16.33 4.09 7.95
CA VAL A 161 -17.13 3.05 7.32
C VAL A 161 -16.77 1.67 7.87
N LEU A 162 -15.47 1.37 8.06
CA LEU A 162 -15.03 0.11 8.67
C LEU A 162 -15.67 -0.06 10.06
N ILE A 163 -15.55 0.95 10.93
CA ILE A 163 -16.13 0.94 12.28
C ILE A 163 -17.66 0.75 12.19
N LYS A 164 -18.34 1.53 11.35
CA LYS A 164 -19.80 1.43 11.16
C LYS A 164 -20.24 0.05 10.68
N LYS A 165 -19.41 -0.64 9.91
CA LYS A 165 -19.65 -2.01 9.40
C LYS A 165 -19.16 -3.09 10.36
N ASN A 166 -18.79 -2.73 11.59
CA ASN A 166 -18.30 -3.61 12.66
C ASN A 166 -17.03 -4.36 12.29
N TRP A 167 -16.14 -3.76 11.50
CA TRP A 167 -14.78 -4.27 11.35
C TRP A 167 -13.98 -4.03 12.63
N GLU A 168 -13.28 -5.05 13.08
CA GLU A 168 -12.32 -4.94 14.17
C GLU A 168 -11.04 -4.26 13.65
N ILE A 169 -10.74 -3.07 14.17
CA ILE A 169 -9.62 -2.22 13.72
C ILE A 169 -8.55 -2.02 14.79
N GLU A 170 -8.82 -2.40 16.03
CA GLU A 170 -7.90 -2.20 17.16
C GLU A 170 -6.85 -3.31 17.22
N HIS A 171 -7.22 -4.52 16.84
CA HIS A 171 -6.39 -5.72 16.87
C HIS A 171 -5.86 -6.10 15.48
N THR A 172 -5.27 -5.13 14.77
CA THR A 172 -4.74 -5.39 13.42
C THR A 172 -3.44 -6.20 13.49
N PHE A 173 -3.54 -7.52 13.35
CA PHE A 173 -2.39 -8.42 13.22
C PHE A 173 -1.92 -8.46 11.76
N LEU A 174 -1.26 -7.40 11.27
CA LEU A 174 -0.64 -7.47 9.94
C LEU A 174 0.60 -8.36 9.92
N THR A 175 1.31 -8.52 11.03
CA THR A 175 2.49 -9.40 11.14
C THR A 175 2.65 -10.01 12.54
N ASP A 176 3.11 -11.26 12.58
CA ASP A 176 3.43 -12.01 13.81
C ASP A 176 4.83 -11.67 14.39
N LYS A 177 5.61 -10.81 13.72
CA LYS A 177 7.04 -10.61 14.03
C LYS A 177 7.41 -9.14 14.04
N ASN A 178 7.25 -8.50 15.20
CA ASN A 178 7.72 -7.14 15.49
C ASN A 178 9.21 -6.87 15.14
N ASN A 179 10.01 -7.91 14.94
CA ASN A 179 11.46 -7.85 14.69
C ASN A 179 11.85 -7.24 13.33
N ARG A 180 10.88 -6.86 12.48
CA ARG A 180 11.15 -6.26 11.16
C ARG A 180 10.63 -4.84 11.01
N ARG A 181 10.10 -4.26 12.10
CA ARG A 181 9.74 -2.85 12.16
C ARG A 181 10.98 -1.98 12.19
N LEU A 182 10.91 -0.83 11.54
CA LEU A 182 12.00 0.12 11.47
C LEU A 182 12.07 0.92 12.78
N SER A 183 13.27 1.03 13.35
CA SER A 183 13.57 2.03 14.38
C SER A 183 14.19 3.22 13.67
N VAL A 184 13.46 4.33 13.63
CA VAL A 184 13.95 5.58 13.03
C VAL A 184 14.12 6.57 14.17
N GLU A 185 15.35 7.04 14.38
CA GLU A 185 15.60 8.18 15.26
C GLU A 185 14.95 9.42 14.62
N LYS A 186 13.98 10.02 15.32
CA LYS A 186 13.28 11.23 14.88
C LYS A 186 14.07 12.48 15.27
#